data_AF-A0A2V5NFT0-F1
#
_entry.id   AF-A0A2V5NFT0-F1
#
_cell.length_a   1.000
_cell.length_b   1.000
_cell.length_c   1.000
_cell.angle_alpha   90.00
_cell.angle_beta   90.00
_cell.angle_gamma   90.00
#
_symmetry.space_group_name_H-M   'P 1'
#
loop_
_entity.id
_entity.type
_entity.pdbx_description
1 polymer ?
#
loop_
_entity_poly.entity_id
_entity_poly.type
_entity_poly.pdbx_seq_one_letter_code
_entity_poly.pdbx_strand_id
1 'polypeptide(L)'
;GFDQVEQIANTLRRRGLLPEEEVHDSVILAETAALGCALLTSSDNDLRSVDHGALTIELARFDLTAPVIATPREIVRKFFR
;
A
#
# COMPACT_ATOMS: atom_id res chain seq x y z
N GLY A 1 -5.07 -16.22 -2.46
CA GLY A 1 -3.94 -17.17 -2.35
C GLY A 1 -2.65 -16.40 -2.54
N PHE A 2 -1.55 -16.83 -1.93
CA PHE A 2 -0.26 -16.11 -1.95
C PHE A 2 0.18 -15.66 -3.36
N ASP A 3 -0.11 -16.46 -4.39
CA ASP A 3 0.17 -16.13 -5.80
C ASP A 3 -0.48 -14.81 -6.28
N GLN A 4 -1.69 -14.49 -5.80
CA GLN A 4 -2.40 -13.25 -6.18
C GLN A 4 -1.74 -12.03 -5.54
N VAL A 5 -1.27 -12.15 -4.30
CA VAL A 5 -0.57 -11.08 -3.59
C VAL A 5 0.73 -10.74 -4.31
N GLU A 6 1.52 -11.75 -4.68
CA GLU A 6 2.76 -11.54 -5.43
C GLU A 6 2.51 -10.90 -6.80
N GLN A 7 1.42 -11.29 -7.48
CA GLN A 7 1.02 -10.69 -8.75
C GLN A 7 0.67 -9.20 -8.58
N ILE A 8 -0.09 -8.86 -7.54
CA ILE A 8 -0.47 -7.47 -7.24
C ILE A 8 0.80 -6.68 -6.89
N ALA A 9 1.64 -7.18 -5.99
CA ALA A 9 2.89 -6.54 -5.60
C ALA A 9 3.80 -6.26 -6.80
N ASN A 10 3.96 -7.23 -7.70
CA ASN A 10 4.71 -7.06 -8.95
C ASN A 10 4.06 -6.03 -9.88
N THR A 11 2.73 -5.92 -9.89
CA THR A 11 2.02 -4.90 -10.66
C THR A 11 2.28 -3.51 -10.11
N LEU A 12 2.25 -3.33 -8.78
CA LEU A 12 2.54 -2.03 -8.14
C LEU A 12 3.94 -1.52 -8.51
N ARG A 13 4.95 -2.40 -8.48
CA ARG A 13 6.33 -2.06 -8.87
C ARG A 13 6.44 -1.74 -10.36
N ARG A 14 5.92 -2.59 -11.24
CA ARG A 14 5.95 -2.36 -12.70
C ARG A 14 5.19 -1.11 -13.17
N ARG A 15 4.24 -0.65 -12.37
CA ARG A 15 3.49 0.59 -12.61
C ARG A 15 4.16 1.83 -12.00
N GLY A 16 5.30 1.65 -11.31
CA GLY A 16 6.07 2.72 -10.70
C GLY A 16 5.45 3.31 -9.43
N LEU A 17 4.52 2.61 -8.78
CA LEU A 17 4.01 3.04 -7.47
C LEU A 17 5.03 2.84 -6.35
N LEU A 18 5.87 1.83 -6.51
CA LEU A 18 7.02 1.57 -5.65
C LEU A 18 8.23 1.27 -6.54
N PRO A 19 9.46 1.56 -6.09
CA PRO A 19 10.68 1.14 -6.78
C PRO A 19 10.71 -0.37 -7.05
N GLU A 20 11.46 -0.80 -8.07
CA GLU A 20 11.53 -2.23 -8.43
C GLU A 20 12.22 -3.07 -7.35
N GLU A 21 13.15 -2.47 -6.62
CA GLU A 21 13.87 -3.04 -5.49
C GLU A 21 13.02 -3.23 -4.23
N GLU A 22 11.88 -2.51 -4.12
CA GLU A 22 10.99 -2.54 -2.95
C GLU A 22 10.05 -3.77 -2.95
N VAL A 23 10.66 -4.95 -2.99
CA VAL A 23 9.96 -6.24 -3.05
C VAL A 23 9.12 -6.49 -1.80
N HIS A 24 9.68 -6.22 -0.60
CA HIS A 24 8.98 -6.47 0.65
C HIS A 24 7.81 -5.50 0.84
N ASP A 25 8.02 -4.21 0.60
CA ASP A 25 7.02 -3.16 0.84
C ASP A 25 5.82 -3.29 -0.09
N SER A 26 6.05 -3.64 -1.35
CA SER A 26 4.97 -3.91 -2.30
C SER A 26 4.17 -5.17 -1.96
N VAL A 27 4.79 -6.20 -1.36
CA VAL A 27 4.07 -7.37 -0.84
C VAL A 27 3.25 -6.99 0.38
N ILE A 28 3.82 -6.28 1.36
CA ILE A 28 3.11 -5.81 2.55
C ILE A 28 1.88 -4.96 2.15
N LEU A 29 2.05 -4.05 1.19
CA LEU A 29 0.95 -3.22 0.70
C LEU A 29 -0.14 -4.05 0.02
N ALA A 30 0.24 -5.03 -0.81
CA ALA A 30 -0.69 -5.94 -1.47
C ALA A 30 -1.45 -6.83 -0.47
N GLU A 31 -0.76 -7.39 0.53
CA GLU A 31 -1.39 -8.18 1.60
C GLU A 31 -2.35 -7.34 2.43
N THR A 32 -1.94 -6.12 2.78
CA THR A 32 -2.77 -5.19 3.56
C THR A 32 -4.08 -4.89 2.83
N ALA A 33 -4.01 -4.62 1.53
CA ALA A 33 -5.19 -4.41 0.70
C ALA A 33 -6.05 -5.68 0.58
N ALA A 34 -5.42 -6.85 0.37
CA ALA A 34 -6.11 -8.13 0.23
C ALA A 34 -6.83 -8.57 1.53
N LEU A 35 -6.28 -8.20 2.69
CA LEU A 35 -6.90 -8.42 4.00
C LEU A 35 -8.03 -7.41 4.31
N GLY A 36 -8.26 -6.43 3.44
CA GLY A 36 -9.27 -5.38 3.65
C GLY A 36 -8.91 -4.40 4.76
N CYS A 37 -7.63 -4.27 5.09
CA CYS A 37 -7.18 -3.32 6.10
C CYS A 37 -7.41 -1.88 5.60
N ALA A 38 -8.03 -1.05 6.44
CA ALA A 38 -8.28 0.35 6.10
C ALA A 38 -7.04 1.25 6.24
N LEU A 39 -6.01 0.79 6.97
CA LEU A 39 -4.86 1.59 7.37
C LEU A 39 -3.59 0.72 7.38
N LEU A 40 -2.54 1.21 6.73
CA LEU A 40 -1.17 0.72 6.84
C LEU A 40 -0.35 1.75 7.61
N THR A 41 0.15 1.38 8.78
CA THR A 41 1.00 2.28 9.56
C THR A 41 2.47 2.02 9.24
N SER A 42 3.16 3.00 8.66
CA SER A 42 4.60 2.90 8.39
C SER A 42 5.29 4.26 8.55
N SER A 43 6.56 4.22 8.95
CA SER A 43 7.46 5.37 8.93
C SER A 43 8.39 5.37 7.71
N ASP A 44 8.30 4.32 6.88
CA ASP A 44 9.07 4.20 5.65
C ASP A 44 8.68 5.28 4.64
N ASN A 45 9.68 5.87 3.97
CA ASN A 45 9.44 6.99 3.07
C ASN A 45 8.92 6.54 1.70
N ASP A 46 9.36 5.39 1.20
CA ASP A 46 8.98 4.89 -0.11
C ASP A 46 7.50 4.49 -0.09
N LEU A 47 7.06 3.74 0.93
CA LEU A 47 5.63 3.45 1.16
C LEU A 47 4.78 4.72 1.34
N ARG A 48 5.29 5.72 2.06
CA ARG A 48 4.55 6.97 2.26
C ARG A 48 4.45 7.84 1.03
N SER A 49 5.40 7.71 0.11
CA SER A 49 5.46 8.50 -1.11
C SER A 49 4.56 7.95 -2.22
N VAL A 50 4.00 6.75 -2.03
CA VAL A 50 3.05 6.13 -2.96
C VAL A 50 1.90 7.07 -3.26
N ASP A 51 1.65 7.33 -4.55
CA ASP A 51 0.48 8.09 -4.98
C ASP A 51 -0.80 7.28 -4.67
N HIS A 52 -1.56 7.76 -3.68
CA HIS A 52 -2.77 7.09 -3.21
C HIS A 52 -3.86 7.01 -4.29
N GLY A 53 -3.94 7.99 -5.20
CA GLY A 53 -4.89 7.98 -6.30
C GLY A 53 -4.57 6.89 -7.31
N ALA A 54 -3.29 6.81 -7.73
CA ALA A 54 -2.81 5.74 -8.59
C ALA A 54 -2.98 4.37 -7.93
N LEU A 55 -2.69 4.27 -6.63
CA LEU A 55 -2.82 3.02 -5.86
C LEU A 55 -4.27 2.54 -5.83
N THR A 56 -5.21 3.46 -5.62
CA THR A 56 -6.65 3.16 -5.64
C THR A 56 -7.09 2.61 -6.99
N ILE A 57 -6.62 3.21 -8.09
CA ILE A 57 -6.95 2.77 -9.45
C ILE A 57 -6.40 1.36 -9.72
N GLU A 58 -5.15 1.10 -9.35
CA GLU A 58 -4.53 -0.20 -9.60
C GLU A 58 -5.14 -1.30 -8.74
N LEU A 59 -5.42 -1.05 -7.45
CA LEU A 59 -6.05 -2.03 -6.56
C LEU A 59 -7.51 -2.33 -6.93
N ALA A 60 -8.25 -1.34 -7.44
CA ALA A 60 -9.63 -1.53 -7.90
C ALA A 60 -9.74 -2.56 -9.05
N ARG A 61 -8.68 -2.75 -9.84
CA ARG A 61 -8.64 -3.80 -10.89
C ARG A 61 -8.68 -5.22 -10.33
N PHE A 62 -8.38 -5.36 -9.04
CA PHE A 62 -8.41 -6.62 -8.30
C PHE A 62 -9.59 -6.67 -7.31
N ASP A 63 -10.56 -5.77 -7.42
CA ASP A 63 -11.66 -5.57 -6.46
C ASP A 63 -11.17 -5.27 -5.02
N LEU A 64 -10.00 -4.62 -4.89
CA LEU A 64 -9.42 -4.25 -3.60
C LEU A 64 -9.53 -2.74 -3.35
N THR A 65 -9.56 -2.38 -2.06
CA THR A 65 -9.54 -0.99 -1.60
C THR A 65 -8.13 -0.61 -1.15
N ALA A 66 -7.65 0.58 -1.54
CA ALA A 66 -6.37 1.08 -1.08
C ALA A 66 -6.40 1.42 0.41
N PRO A 67 -5.46 0.90 1.23
CA PRO A 67 -5.31 1.33 2.60
C PRO A 67 -4.78 2.76 2.64
N VAL A 68 -5.21 3.53 3.63
CA VAL A 68 -4.53 4.78 3.96
C VAL A 68 -3.14 4.44 4.48
N ILE A 69 -2.09 5.04 3.93
CA ILE A 69 -0.71 4.88 4.43
C ILE A 69 -0.39 6.10 5.30
N ALA A 70 -0.10 5.88 6.58
CA ALA A 70 0.17 6.96 7.52
C ALA A 70 1.22 6.58 8.56
N THR A 71 1.95 7.57 9.08
CA THR A 71 2.81 7.37 10.25
C THR A 71 1.97 7.28 11.52
N PRO A 72 2.44 6.57 12.56
CA PRO A 72 1.85 6.64 13.90
C PRO A 72 1.69 8.08 14.40
N ARG A 73 2.67 8.94 14.08
CA ARG A 73 2.67 10.36 14.49
C ARG A 73 1.55 11.16 13.83
N GLU A 74 1.26 10.93 12.54
CA GLU A 74 0.14 11.58 11.84
C GLU A 74 -1.21 11.14 12.41
N ILE A 75 -1.35 9.85 12.72
CA ILE A 75 -2.56 9.31 13.36
C ILE A 75 -2.79 9.99 14.71
N VAL A 76 -1.78 10.00 15.59
CA VAL A 76 -1.88 10.65 16.91
C VAL A 76 -2.25 12.13 16.77
N ARG A 77 -1.61 12.85 15.83
CA ARG A 77 -1.92 14.27 15.59
C ARG A 77 -3.33 14.51 15.06
N LYS A 78 -3.91 13.58 14.31
CA LYS A 78 -5.24 13.73 13.72
C LYS A 78 -6.37 13.45 14.70
N PHE A 79 -6.15 12.55 15.67
CA PHE A 79 -7.20 12.05 16.55
C PHE A 79 -7.08 12.49 18.03
N PHE A 80 -5.89 12.89 18.47
CA PHE A 80 -5.61 13.20 19.89
C PHE A 80 -5.06 14.61 20.11
N ARG A 81 -5.19 15.50 19.12
CA ARG A 81 -4.94 16.94 19.25
C ARG A 81 -6.16 17.74 18.87
#